data_AF-A4KCQ8-F1
#
_entry.id   AF-A4KCQ8-F1
#
_cell.length_a   1.000
_cell.length_b   1.000
_cell.length_c   1.000
_cell.angle_alpha   90.00
_cell.angle_beta   90.00
_cell.angle_gamma   90.00
#
_symmetry.space_group_name_H-M   'P 1'
#
loop_
_entity.id
_entity.type
_entity.pdbx_description
1 polymer ?
#
loop_
_entity_poly.entity_id
_entity_poly.type
_entity_poly.pdbx_seq_one_letter_code
_entity_poly.pdbx_strand_id
1 'polypeptide(L)'
;AESGRWTVFLDRLTIFLGFLVFCEHNEVDFHYLIANRQDMDNLLTGLPTYLILVEMQIRCFQLAWHKDRFRALLQRFYAEIYVSEEMEPHLFASIQRQMLATRVNSTVYLLALFNFFLVPVTNVIYHRREMLYKQVYPFDNTQLHFFIPLLVLNFWVGFIITSMLFGELNIMGELMMHLNARYVQLGQDLRRSAQMLLKKRSSLNV
;
A
#
# COMPACT_ATOMS: atom_id res chain seq x y z
N ALA A 1 -31.69 -5.79 -8.53
CA ALA A 1 -31.28 -6.65 -7.39
C ALA A 1 -30.22 -7.68 -7.78
N GLU A 2 -30.23 -8.24 -9.00
CA GLU A 2 -29.27 -9.26 -9.43
C GLU A 2 -27.85 -8.75 -9.70
N SER A 3 -27.68 -7.52 -10.21
CA SER A 3 -26.34 -6.97 -10.47
C SER A 3 -25.50 -6.85 -9.19
N GLY A 4 -26.13 -6.59 -8.03
CA GLY A 4 -25.45 -6.53 -6.73
C GLY A 4 -24.99 -7.88 -6.18
N ARG A 5 -25.68 -8.98 -6.52
CA ARG A 5 -25.23 -10.34 -6.11
C ARG A 5 -24.07 -10.81 -6.97
N TRP A 6 -24.09 -10.50 -8.26
CA TRP A 6 -23.01 -10.86 -9.19
C TRP A 6 -21.71 -10.11 -8.87
N THR A 7 -21.78 -8.82 -8.56
CA THR A 7 -20.59 -8.05 -8.16
C THR A 7 -19.98 -8.56 -6.86
N VAL A 8 -20.81 -8.91 -5.85
CA VAL A 8 -20.32 -9.49 -4.59
C VAL A 8 -19.69 -10.87 -4.81
N PHE A 9 -20.27 -11.69 -5.69
CA PHE A 9 -19.70 -12.99 -6.04
C PHE A 9 -18.35 -12.84 -6.75
N LEU A 10 -18.26 -11.96 -7.75
CA LEU A 10 -17.01 -11.68 -8.46
C LEU A 10 -15.93 -11.12 -7.53
N ASP A 11 -16.29 -10.23 -6.60
CA ASP A 11 -15.35 -9.67 -5.61
C ASP A 11 -14.78 -10.79 -4.73
N ARG A 12 -15.63 -11.67 -4.20
CA ARG A 12 -15.21 -12.83 -3.40
C ARG A 12 -14.36 -13.82 -4.19
N LEU A 13 -14.75 -14.10 -5.44
CA LEU A 13 -13.98 -14.98 -6.32
C LEU A 13 -12.59 -14.41 -6.60
N THR A 14 -12.50 -13.11 -6.85
CA THR A 14 -11.22 -12.42 -7.09
C THR A 14 -10.32 -12.48 -5.85
N ILE A 15 -10.88 -12.24 -4.65
CA ILE A 15 -10.15 -12.35 -3.38
C ILE A 15 -9.65 -13.79 -3.18
N PHE A 16 -10.49 -14.79 -3.46
CA PHE A 16 -10.12 -16.20 -3.32
C PHE A 16 -9.02 -16.61 -4.30
N LEU A 17 -9.13 -16.22 -5.57
CA LEU A 17 -8.09 -16.46 -6.57
C LEU A 17 -6.78 -15.78 -6.17
N GLY A 18 -6.83 -14.54 -5.70
CA GLY A 18 -5.66 -13.84 -5.18
C GLY A 18 -5.01 -14.57 -4.01
N PHE A 19 -5.80 -15.11 -3.07
CA PHE A 19 -5.30 -15.94 -1.97
C PHE A 19 -4.55 -17.18 -2.47
N LEU A 20 -5.09 -17.87 -3.47
CA LEU A 20 -4.41 -19.05 -4.05
C LEU A 20 -3.07 -18.67 -4.68
N VAL A 21 -3.00 -17.56 -5.41
CA VAL A 21 -1.74 -17.08 -5.99
C VAL A 21 -0.72 -16.73 -4.90
N PHE A 22 -1.14 -16.05 -3.83
CA PHE A 22 -0.27 -15.76 -2.69
C PHE A 22 0.23 -17.04 -2.00
N CYS A 23 -0.62 -18.06 -1.84
CA CYS A 23 -0.20 -19.34 -1.28
C CYS A 23 0.82 -20.06 -2.16
N GLU A 24 0.64 -20.04 -3.48
CA GLU A 24 1.60 -20.62 -4.43
C GLU A 24 2.95 -19.88 -4.37
N HIS A 25 2.96 -18.55 -4.39
CA HIS A 25 4.19 -17.77 -4.24
C HIS A 25 4.86 -18.00 -2.87
N ASN A 26 4.07 -18.14 -1.80
CA ASN A 26 4.60 -18.40 -0.47
C ASN A 26 5.31 -19.76 -0.40
N GLU A 27 4.72 -20.80 -1.01
CA GLU A 27 5.32 -22.13 -1.07
C GLU A 27 6.65 -22.11 -1.81
N VAL A 28 6.68 -21.48 -2.99
CA VAL A 28 7.87 -21.41 -3.85
C VAL A 28 9.01 -20.62 -3.20
N ASP A 29 8.70 -19.49 -2.56
CA ASP A 29 9.68 -18.69 -1.81
C ASP A 29 10.19 -19.44 -0.57
N PHE A 30 9.30 -20.12 0.16
CA PHE A 30 9.68 -20.93 1.31
C PHE A 30 10.56 -22.12 0.90
N HIS A 31 10.26 -22.75 -0.23
CA HIS A 31 11.05 -23.83 -0.80
C HIS A 31 12.46 -23.36 -1.17
N TYR A 32 12.58 -22.14 -1.72
CA TYR A 32 13.88 -21.51 -1.98
C TYR A 32 14.73 -21.38 -0.69
N LEU A 33 14.12 -20.95 0.42
CA LEU A 33 14.82 -20.83 1.70
C LEU A 33 15.27 -22.18 2.26
N ILE A 34 14.42 -23.21 2.16
CA ILE A 34 14.77 -24.56 2.61
C ILE A 34 15.91 -25.13 1.77
N ALA A 35 15.85 -24.98 0.44
CA ALA A 35 16.85 -25.48 -0.48
C ALA A 35 18.22 -24.83 -0.23
N ASN A 36 18.25 -23.54 0.10
CA ASN A 36 19.47 -22.78 0.34
C ASN A 36 19.84 -22.64 1.83
N ARG A 37 19.25 -23.43 2.73
CA ARG A 37 19.48 -23.32 4.20
C ARG A 37 20.94 -23.49 4.64
N GLN A 38 21.75 -24.14 3.81
CA GLN A 38 23.18 -24.39 4.09
C GLN A 38 24.09 -23.31 3.50
N ASP A 39 23.55 -22.43 2.65
CA ASP A 39 24.26 -21.34 2.01
C ASP A 39 23.70 -20.01 2.52
N MET A 40 24.45 -19.40 3.44
CA MET A 40 24.01 -18.20 4.14
C MET A 40 23.82 -17.00 3.22
N ASP A 41 24.59 -16.90 2.13
CA ASP A 41 24.53 -15.77 1.19
C ASP A 41 23.25 -15.84 0.36
N ASN A 42 22.92 -17.02 -0.16
CA ASN A 42 21.69 -17.25 -0.90
C ASN A 42 20.45 -17.16 -0.01
N LEU A 43 20.54 -17.65 1.23
CA LEU A 43 19.46 -17.53 2.22
C LEU A 43 19.16 -16.05 2.55
N LEU A 44 20.19 -15.24 2.83
CA LEU A 44 20.04 -13.81 3.13
C LEU A 44 19.53 -13.00 1.94
N THR A 45 19.72 -13.49 0.72
CA THR A 45 19.19 -12.88 -0.49
C THR A 45 17.68 -13.13 -0.64
N GLY A 46 17.18 -14.33 -0.32
CA GLY A 46 15.75 -14.68 -0.45
C GLY A 46 14.90 -14.40 0.79
N LEU A 47 15.50 -14.28 1.97
CA LEU A 47 14.75 -14.07 3.21
C LEU A 47 13.95 -12.76 3.22
N PRO A 48 14.48 -11.60 2.77
CA PRO A 48 13.72 -10.36 2.75
C PRO A 48 12.49 -10.43 1.84
N THR A 49 12.60 -11.05 0.66
CA THR A 49 11.47 -11.17 -0.28
C THR A 49 10.37 -12.04 0.30
N TYR A 50 10.72 -13.14 0.97
CA TYR A 50 9.76 -14.00 1.66
C TYR A 50 9.04 -13.27 2.80
N LEU A 51 9.78 -12.53 3.64
CA LEU A 51 9.17 -11.78 4.76
C LEU A 51 8.21 -10.69 4.25
N ILE A 52 8.59 -9.96 3.21
CA ILE A 52 7.72 -8.99 2.55
C ILE A 52 6.46 -9.68 2.02
N LEU A 53 6.60 -10.85 1.39
CA LEU A 53 5.47 -11.60 0.85
C LEU A 53 4.47 -11.99 1.95
N VAL A 54 4.95 -12.55 3.06
CA VAL A 54 4.13 -12.91 4.22
C VAL A 54 3.41 -11.70 4.81
N GLU A 55 4.15 -10.60 5.01
CA GLU A 55 3.60 -9.36 5.53
C GLU A 55 2.49 -8.82 4.62
N MET A 56 2.74 -8.76 3.31
CA MET A 56 1.79 -8.28 2.32
C MET A 56 0.55 -9.16 2.24
N GLN A 57 0.71 -10.48 2.38
CA GLN A 57 -0.41 -11.40 2.44
C GLN A 57 -1.34 -11.02 3.59
N ILE A 58 -0.80 -10.88 4.81
CA ILE A 58 -1.59 -10.51 6.00
C ILE A 58 -2.28 -9.16 5.79
N ARG A 59 -1.55 -8.13 5.33
CA ARG A 59 -2.09 -6.78 5.11
C ARG A 59 -3.21 -6.77 4.07
N CYS A 60 -3.02 -7.45 2.93
CA CYS A 60 -4.03 -7.52 1.87
C CYS A 60 -5.30 -8.22 2.35
N PHE A 61 -5.19 -9.33 3.09
CA PHE A 61 -6.37 -10.02 3.64
C PHE A 61 -7.06 -9.21 4.72
N GLN A 62 -6.30 -8.51 5.57
CA GLN A 62 -6.89 -7.62 6.56
C GLN A 62 -7.68 -6.48 5.90
N LEU A 63 -7.15 -5.89 4.83
CA LEU A 63 -7.84 -4.86 4.04
C LEU A 63 -9.09 -5.42 3.35
N ALA A 64 -8.99 -6.61 2.73
CA ALA A 64 -10.12 -7.26 2.08
C ALA A 64 -11.25 -7.60 3.08
N TRP A 65 -10.89 -8.09 4.26
CA TRP A 65 -11.83 -8.43 5.32
C TRP A 65 -12.52 -7.20 5.92
N HIS A 66 -11.79 -6.10 6.08
CA HIS A 66 -12.29 -4.86 6.68
C HIS A 66 -12.65 -3.77 5.66
N LYS A 67 -12.84 -4.14 4.39
CA LYS A 67 -13.11 -3.22 3.27
C LYS A 67 -14.25 -2.23 3.55
N ASP A 68 -15.34 -2.69 4.15
CA ASP A 68 -16.49 -1.83 4.48
C ASP A 68 -16.18 -0.83 5.58
N ARG A 69 -15.44 -1.24 6.62
CA ARG A 69 -15.00 -0.33 7.69
C ARG A 69 -14.02 0.70 7.16
N PHE A 70 -13.11 0.28 6.28
CA PHE A 70 -12.17 1.18 5.62
C PHE A 70 -12.90 2.19 4.72
N ARG A 71 -13.90 1.75 3.96
CA ARG A 71 -14.75 2.64 3.17
C ARG A 71 -15.48 3.67 4.05
N ALA A 72 -16.05 3.24 5.17
CA ALA A 72 -16.70 4.14 6.12
C ALA A 72 -15.72 5.15 6.74
N LEU A 73 -14.50 4.72 7.06
CA LEU A 73 -13.42 5.60 7.53
C LEU A 73 -13.10 6.67 6.49
N LEU A 74 -12.92 6.29 5.22
CA LEU A 74 -12.63 7.24 4.15
C LEU A 74 -13.79 8.21 3.92
N GLN A 75 -15.03 7.74 3.95
CA GLN A 75 -16.21 8.61 3.83
C GLN A 75 -16.25 9.65 4.95
N ARG A 76 -16.00 9.24 6.19
CA ARG A 76 -15.94 10.14 7.34
C ARG A 76 -14.76 11.12 7.21
N PHE A 77 -13.61 10.64 6.74
CA PHE A 77 -12.44 11.48 6.51
C PHE A 77 -12.74 12.62 5.53
N TYR A 78 -13.28 12.29 4.35
CA TYR A 78 -13.60 13.30 3.34
C TYR A 78 -14.75 14.23 3.74
N ALA A 79 -15.69 13.77 4.55
CA ALA A 79 -16.82 14.59 5.00
C ALA A 79 -16.45 15.54 6.15
N GLU A 80 -15.70 15.06 7.15
CA GLU A 80 -15.52 15.78 8.42
C GLU A 80 -14.12 16.33 8.64
N ILE A 81 -13.09 15.68 8.10
CA ILE A 81 -11.68 15.93 8.48
C ILE A 81 -10.93 16.64 7.36
N TYR A 82 -11.21 16.29 6.12
CA TYR A 82 -10.57 16.87 4.95
C TYR A 82 -10.76 18.39 4.93
N VAL A 83 -9.64 19.09 4.75
CA VAL A 83 -9.61 20.55 4.69
C VAL A 83 -9.44 20.90 3.22
N SER A 84 -10.48 21.46 2.62
CA SER A 84 -10.42 21.91 1.23
C SER A 84 -9.61 23.19 1.10
N GLU A 85 -8.99 23.37 -0.07
CA GLU A 85 -8.23 24.59 -0.41
C GLU A 85 -9.10 25.85 -0.33
N GLU A 86 -10.41 25.72 -0.63
CA GLU A 86 -11.39 26.81 -0.59
C GLU A 86 -11.69 27.28 0.84
N MET A 87 -11.57 26.40 1.85
CA MET A 87 -11.82 26.78 3.26
C MET A 87 -10.62 27.45 3.90
N GLU A 88 -9.41 26.91 3.74
CA GLU A 88 -8.20 27.47 4.35
C GLU A 88 -6.94 27.30 3.47
N PRO A 89 -6.64 28.27 2.59
CA PRO A 89 -5.54 28.15 1.61
C PRO A 89 -4.15 28.10 2.27
N HIS A 90 -3.95 28.79 3.39
CA HIS A 90 -2.67 28.81 4.10
C HIS A 90 -2.36 27.46 4.77
N LEU A 91 -3.36 26.84 5.39
CA LEU A 91 -3.23 25.54 6.04
C LEU A 91 -3.03 24.45 4.97
N PHE A 92 -3.79 24.50 3.88
CA PHE A 92 -3.67 23.59 2.76
C PHE A 92 -2.26 23.64 2.12
N ALA A 93 -1.70 24.83 1.90
CA ALA A 93 -0.34 24.97 1.37
C ALA A 93 0.73 24.34 2.28
N SER A 94 0.56 24.42 3.60
CA SER A 94 1.45 23.75 4.56
C SER A 94 1.35 22.23 4.50
N ILE A 95 0.13 21.70 4.35
CA ILE A 95 -0.14 20.27 4.20
C ILE A 95 0.47 19.76 2.89
N GLN A 96 0.28 20.48 1.79
CA GLN A 96 0.84 20.14 0.48
C GLN A 96 2.38 20.07 0.50
N ARG A 97 3.05 20.99 1.18
CA ARG A 97 4.52 20.94 1.34
C ARG A 97 4.99 19.71 2.11
N GLN A 98 4.27 19.33 3.18
CA GLN A 98 4.64 18.15 3.96
C GLN A 98 4.30 16.84 3.21
N MET A 99 3.20 16.81 2.45
CA MET A 99 2.84 15.69 1.57
C MET A 99 3.81 15.53 0.38
N LEU A 100 4.66 16.51 0.08
CA LEU A 100 5.63 16.42 -1.00
C LEU A 100 6.62 15.27 -0.75
N ALA A 101 7.03 15.04 0.50
CA ALA A 101 7.87 13.90 0.87
C ALA A 101 7.16 12.56 0.58
N THR A 102 5.88 12.45 0.94
CA THR A 102 5.07 11.28 0.62
C THR A 102 4.96 11.09 -0.88
N ARG A 103 4.70 12.15 -1.66
CA ARG A 103 4.63 12.09 -3.14
C ARG A 103 5.94 11.66 -3.78
N VAL A 104 7.08 12.11 -3.28
CA VAL A 104 8.40 11.66 -3.77
C VAL A 104 8.58 10.17 -3.49
N ASN A 105 8.24 9.72 -2.28
CA ASN A 105 8.28 8.31 -1.93
C ASN A 105 7.37 7.46 -2.84
N SER A 106 6.17 7.95 -3.15
CA SER A 106 5.25 7.32 -4.10
C SER A 106 5.85 7.16 -5.50
N THR A 107 6.57 8.17 -5.99
CA THR A 107 7.25 8.11 -7.29
C THR A 107 8.31 7.01 -7.31
N VAL A 108 9.03 6.78 -6.20
CA VAL A 108 10.00 5.68 -6.11
C VAL A 108 9.31 4.32 -6.23
N TYR A 109 8.15 4.12 -5.61
CA TYR A 109 7.37 2.89 -5.78
C TYR A 109 6.81 2.72 -7.20
N LEU A 110 6.39 3.81 -7.86
CA LEU A 110 5.99 3.77 -9.28
C LEU A 110 7.17 3.41 -10.20
N LEU A 111 8.38 3.91 -9.89
CA LEU A 111 9.60 3.52 -10.61
C LEU A 111 9.95 2.04 -10.37
N ALA A 112 9.76 1.53 -9.16
CA ALA A 112 9.94 0.11 -8.86
C ALA A 112 8.94 -0.78 -9.65
N LEU A 113 7.67 -0.37 -9.74
CA LEU A 113 6.67 -1.02 -10.61
C LEU A 113 7.10 -1.02 -12.09
N PHE A 114 7.65 0.10 -12.56
CA PHE A 114 8.15 0.19 -13.93
C PHE A 114 9.33 -0.75 -14.15
N ASN A 115 10.22 -0.90 -13.17
CA ASN A 115 11.32 -1.86 -13.23
C ASN A 115 10.82 -3.32 -13.30
N PHE A 116 9.78 -3.66 -12.54
CA PHE A 116 9.13 -4.98 -12.63
C PHE A 116 8.53 -5.26 -14.01
N PHE A 117 8.19 -4.24 -14.79
CA PHE A 117 7.78 -4.39 -16.19
C PHE A 117 8.97 -4.53 -17.15
N LEU A 118 10.05 -3.77 -16.93
CA LEU A 118 11.23 -3.81 -17.79
C LEU A 118 12.05 -5.10 -17.69
N VAL A 119 12.27 -5.63 -16.48
CA VAL A 119 13.06 -6.84 -16.24
C VAL A 119 12.59 -8.04 -17.09
N PRO A 120 11.30 -8.44 -17.09
CA PRO A 120 10.85 -9.54 -17.92
C PRO A 120 10.97 -9.26 -19.43
N VAL A 121 10.79 -8.01 -19.88
CA VAL A 121 11.00 -7.62 -21.29
C VAL A 121 12.47 -7.79 -21.67
N THR A 122 13.40 -7.33 -20.82
CA THR A 122 14.83 -7.53 -21.06
C THR A 122 15.22 -9.00 -21.03
N ASN A 123 14.67 -9.80 -20.12
CA ASN A 123 14.94 -11.23 -20.03
C ASN A 123 14.50 -11.98 -21.29
N VAL A 124 13.34 -11.63 -21.86
CA VAL A 124 12.88 -12.17 -23.15
C VAL A 124 13.80 -11.75 -24.30
N ILE A 125 14.22 -10.49 -24.37
CA ILE A 125 15.14 -9.99 -25.42
C ILE A 125 16.50 -10.71 -25.34
N TYR A 126 17.07 -10.85 -24.13
CA TYR A 126 18.37 -11.49 -23.90
C TYR A 126 18.31 -13.02 -23.82
N HIS A 127 17.15 -13.64 -24.10
CA HIS A 127 16.94 -15.09 -24.06
C HIS A 127 17.25 -15.73 -22.69
N ARG A 128 17.19 -14.94 -21.62
CA ARG A 128 17.36 -15.40 -20.24
C ARG A 128 15.99 -15.77 -19.67
N ARG A 129 15.87 -16.98 -19.12
CA ARG A 129 14.64 -17.46 -18.45
C ARG A 129 14.72 -17.26 -16.95
N GLU A 130 15.19 -16.09 -16.53
CA GLU A 130 15.25 -15.72 -15.12
C GLU A 130 13.89 -15.17 -14.66
N MET A 131 13.38 -15.72 -13.56
CA MET A 131 12.16 -15.21 -12.90
C MET A 131 12.44 -13.88 -12.21
N LEU A 132 11.39 -13.07 -11.98
CA LEU A 132 11.50 -11.76 -11.31
C LEU A 132 12.08 -11.87 -9.89
N TYR A 133 11.78 -12.97 -9.20
CA TYR A 133 12.26 -13.26 -7.86
C TYR A 133 13.09 -14.54 -7.84
N LYS A 134 13.96 -14.68 -6.84
CA LYS A 134 14.74 -15.90 -6.61
C LYS A 134 13.82 -16.97 -6.03
N GLN A 135 13.29 -17.79 -6.93
CA GLN A 135 12.25 -18.78 -6.66
C GLN A 135 12.68 -20.16 -7.13
N VAL A 136 12.34 -21.20 -6.36
CA VAL A 136 12.59 -22.60 -6.73
C VAL A 136 11.24 -23.30 -6.87
N TYR A 137 10.88 -23.60 -8.11
CA TYR A 137 9.68 -24.35 -8.43
C TYR A 137 9.95 -25.86 -8.34
N PRO A 138 8.98 -26.67 -7.86
CA PRO A 138 9.12 -28.13 -7.80
C PRO A 138 9.02 -28.82 -9.18
N PHE A 139 8.78 -28.04 -10.25
CA PHE A 139 8.68 -28.51 -11.63
C PHE A 139 9.59 -27.68 -12.55
N ASP A 140 9.87 -28.21 -13.75
CA ASP A 140 10.70 -27.55 -14.75
C ASP A 140 10.00 -26.30 -15.31
N ASN A 141 10.26 -25.17 -14.66
CA ASN A 141 9.71 -23.86 -15.01
C ASN A 141 10.36 -23.25 -16.27
N THR A 142 11.36 -23.91 -16.87
CA THR A 142 12.03 -23.41 -18.06
C THR A 142 11.20 -23.64 -19.33
N GLN A 143 10.21 -24.52 -19.29
CA GLN A 143 9.31 -24.76 -20.43
C GLN A 143 8.37 -23.57 -20.66
N LEU A 144 8.24 -23.12 -21.91
CA LEU A 144 7.56 -21.88 -22.27
C LEU A 144 6.10 -21.81 -21.79
N HIS A 145 5.40 -22.95 -21.81
CA HIS A 145 4.00 -23.08 -21.39
C HIS A 145 3.79 -22.87 -19.89
N PHE A 146 4.80 -23.15 -19.07
CA PHE A 146 4.77 -22.86 -17.63
C PHE A 146 5.38 -21.50 -17.33
N PHE A 147 6.42 -21.10 -18.06
CA PHE A 147 7.12 -19.84 -17.87
C PHE A 147 6.22 -18.61 -18.04
N ILE A 148 5.40 -18.55 -19.10
CA ILE A 148 4.57 -17.37 -19.38
C ILE A 148 3.49 -17.15 -18.29
N PRO A 149 2.66 -18.15 -17.91
CA PRO A 149 1.71 -17.98 -16.82
C PRO A 149 2.37 -17.60 -15.50
N LEU A 150 3.51 -18.23 -15.15
CA LEU A 150 4.23 -17.91 -13.92
C LEU A 150 4.75 -16.48 -13.92
N LEU A 151 5.24 -15.98 -15.05
CA LEU A 151 5.70 -14.60 -15.19
C LEU A 151 4.54 -13.61 -15.01
N VAL A 152 3.35 -13.92 -15.55
CA VAL A 152 2.13 -13.11 -15.33
C VAL A 152 1.73 -13.09 -13.87
N LEU A 153 1.77 -14.24 -13.18
CA LEU A 153 1.46 -14.31 -11.74
C LEU A 153 2.47 -13.54 -10.90
N ASN A 154 3.77 -13.68 -11.19
CA ASN A 154 4.84 -12.92 -10.55
C ASN A 154 4.65 -11.41 -10.71
N PHE A 155 4.31 -10.98 -11.93
CA PHE A 155 4.01 -9.58 -12.20
C PHE A 155 2.77 -9.11 -11.44
N TRP A 156 1.72 -9.93 -11.40
CA TRP A 156 0.50 -9.62 -10.65
C TRP A 156 0.79 -9.47 -9.14
N VAL A 157 1.56 -10.39 -8.54
CA VAL A 157 1.96 -10.31 -7.13
C VAL A 157 2.81 -9.06 -6.87
N GLY A 158 3.82 -8.80 -7.70
CA GLY A 158 4.64 -7.58 -7.58
C GLY A 158 3.82 -6.30 -7.68
N PHE A 159 2.81 -6.28 -8.55
CA PHE A 159 1.89 -5.17 -8.69
C PHE A 159 1.03 -4.97 -7.43
N ILE A 160 0.45 -6.03 -6.90
CA ILE A 160 -0.37 -5.97 -5.67
C ILE A 160 0.48 -5.50 -4.48
N ILE A 161 1.68 -6.07 -4.30
CA ILE A 161 2.57 -5.68 -3.19
C ILE A 161 2.92 -4.20 -3.27
N THR A 162 3.34 -3.72 -4.44
CA THR A 162 3.80 -2.34 -4.57
C THR A 162 2.64 -1.34 -4.49
N SER A 163 1.48 -1.66 -5.07
CA SER A 163 0.29 -0.82 -4.96
C SER A 163 -0.26 -0.77 -3.54
N MET A 164 -0.22 -1.88 -2.79
CA MET A 164 -0.62 -1.93 -1.38
C MET A 164 0.30 -1.06 -0.51
N LEU A 165 1.62 -1.24 -0.63
CA LEU A 165 2.61 -0.45 0.12
C LEU A 165 2.45 1.05 -0.10
N PHE A 166 2.40 1.47 -1.36
CA PHE A 166 2.21 2.87 -1.69
C PHE A 166 0.84 3.39 -1.24
N GLY A 167 -0.24 2.67 -1.54
CA GLY A 167 -1.60 3.10 -1.24
C GLY A 167 -1.85 3.27 0.26
N GLU A 168 -1.43 2.30 1.07
CA GLU A 168 -1.56 2.35 2.54
C GLU A 168 -0.76 3.50 3.14
N LEU A 169 0.50 3.66 2.75
CA LEU A 169 1.35 4.75 3.22
C LEU A 169 0.79 6.13 2.85
N ASN A 170 0.26 6.27 1.64
CA ASN A 170 -0.29 7.55 1.18
C ASN A 170 -1.58 7.91 1.94
N ILE A 171 -2.49 6.96 2.11
CA ILE A 171 -3.75 7.19 2.85
C ILE A 171 -3.47 7.49 4.32
N MET A 172 -2.55 6.75 4.95
CA MET A 172 -2.18 6.99 6.33
C MET A 172 -1.47 8.35 6.50
N GLY A 173 -0.60 8.72 5.55
CA GLY A 173 0.05 10.02 5.52
C GLY A 173 -0.95 11.18 5.40
N GLU A 174 -1.89 11.08 4.47
CA GLU A 174 -2.93 12.10 4.26
C GLU A 174 -3.85 12.24 5.50
N LEU A 175 -4.29 11.12 6.07
CA LEU A 175 -5.10 11.11 7.27
C LEU A 175 -4.40 11.80 8.45
N MET A 176 -3.15 11.42 8.72
CA MET A 176 -2.36 11.97 9.83
C MET A 176 -2.14 13.48 9.67
N MET A 177 -1.86 13.92 8.44
CA MET A 177 -1.62 15.32 8.12
C MET A 177 -2.85 16.20 8.33
N HIS A 178 -4.00 15.79 7.81
CA HIS A 178 -5.24 16.54 7.96
C HIS A 178 -5.75 16.53 9.40
N LEU A 179 -5.60 15.42 10.14
CA LEU A 179 -5.92 15.35 11.57
C LEU A 179 -5.04 16.28 12.39
N ASN A 180 -3.73 16.29 12.14
CA ASN A 180 -2.80 17.17 12.84
C ASN A 180 -3.15 18.64 12.59
N ALA A 181 -3.48 19.00 11.36
CA ALA A 181 -3.86 20.36 11.01
C ALA A 181 -5.14 20.82 11.74
N ARG A 182 -6.17 19.96 11.81
CA ARG A 182 -7.38 20.19 12.61
C ARG A 182 -7.09 20.34 14.11
N TYR A 183 -6.18 19.54 14.65
CA TYR A 183 -5.78 19.62 16.05
C TYR A 183 -5.09 20.94 16.37
N VAL A 184 -4.20 21.41 15.47
CA VAL A 184 -3.55 22.71 15.58
C VAL A 184 -4.58 23.85 15.53
N GLN A 185 -5.56 23.79 14.62
CA GLN A 185 -6.66 24.77 14.56
C GLN A 185 -7.44 24.83 15.87
N LEU A 186 -7.86 23.67 16.40
CA LEU A 186 -8.59 23.60 17.67
C LEU A 186 -7.80 24.24 18.81
N GLY A 187 -6.49 24.01 18.88
CA GLY A 187 -5.61 24.64 19.86
C GLY A 187 -5.51 26.15 19.71
N GLN A 188 -5.53 26.67 18.48
CA GLN A 188 -5.55 28.12 18.21
C GLN A 188 -6.88 28.76 18.63
N ASP A 189 -8.00 28.11 18.34
CA ASP A 189 -9.33 28.61 18.70
C ASP A 189 -9.60 28.60 20.20
N LEU A 190 -9.09 27.57 20.91
CA LEU A 190 -9.08 27.53 22.36
C LEU A 190 -8.27 28.69 22.95
N ARG A 191 -7.08 28.98 22.40
CA ARG A 191 -6.26 30.12 22.85
C ARG A 191 -6.95 31.45 22.60
N ARG A 192 -7.57 31.64 21.42
CA ARG A 192 -8.34 32.85 21.12
C ARG A 192 -9.52 33.03 22.07
N SER A 193 -10.27 31.96 22.33
CA SER A 193 -11.40 31.98 23.26
C SER A 193 -10.96 32.30 24.69
N ALA A 194 -9.87 31.69 25.16
CA ALA A 194 -9.30 31.99 26.48
C ALA A 194 -8.84 33.45 26.59
N GLN A 195 -8.16 33.99 25.56
CA GLN A 195 -7.76 35.40 25.53
C GLN A 195 -8.95 36.35 25.54
N MET A 196 -10.01 36.06 24.78
CA MET A 196 -11.24 36.86 24.79
C MET A 196 -11.91 36.85 26.17
N LEU A 197 -12.00 35.69 26.83
CA LEU A 197 -12.56 35.57 28.18
C LEU A 197 -11.73 36.32 29.23
N LEU A 198 -10.40 36.23 29.16
CA LEU A 198 -9.50 36.96 30.04
C LEU A 198 -9.64 38.49 29.84
N LYS A 199 -9.74 38.94 28.59
CA LYS A 199 -9.89 40.36 28.25
C LYS A 199 -11.24 40.92 28.68
N LYS A 200 -12.31 40.14 28.52
CA LYS A 200 -13.66 40.49 29.00
C LYS A 200 -13.73 40.57 30.53
N ARG A 201 -13.01 39.72 31.24
CA ARG A 201 -12.88 39.79 32.70
C ARG A 201 -12.11 41.03 33.15
N SER A 202 -11.04 41.41 32.44
CA SER A 202 -10.29 42.64 32.76
C SER A 202 -11.09 43.91 32.50
N SER A 203 -11.98 43.93 31.50
CA SER A 203 -12.83 45.10 31.22
C SER A 203 -14.04 45.24 32.15
N LEU A 204 -14.41 44.19 32.89
CA LEU A 204 -15.51 44.20 33.86
C LEU A 204 -15.06 44.62 35.27
N ASN A 205 -13.75 44.70 35.50
CA ASN A 205 -13.14 45.11 36.76
C ASN A 205 -12.63 46.56 36.74
N VAL A 206 -12.99 47.34 35.72
CA VAL A 206 -12.80 48.79 35.61
C VAL A 206 -14.17 49.45 35.66
#